data_AF-A0A850Q0B8-F1
#
_entry.id   AF-A0A850Q0B8-F1
#
_cell.length_a   1.000
_cell.length_b   1.000
_cell.length_c   1.000
_cell.angle_alpha   90.00
_cell.angle_beta   90.00
_cell.angle_gamma   90.00
#
_symmetry.space_group_name_H-M   'P 1'
#
loop_
_entity.id
_entity.type
_entity.pdbx_description
1 polymer ?
#
loop_
_entity_poly.entity_id
_entity_poly.type
_entity_poly.pdbx_seq_one_letter_code
_entity_poly.pdbx_strand_id
1 'polypeptide(L)'
;MGPHPAALGVRPADSESVAAQYDRIIDALADKLPKTAEHLEAARSDLLAFTSFPKQIWRQIWSNNPQERLNREIRRRTDVVGIFPDRAALIRLVGAVLAEQHDEWAESRRYLGLDVPSKSRADNNSPTEQEDTPAALTA
;
A
#
# COMPACT_ATOMS: atom_id res chain seq x y z
N MET A 1 3.49 -3.09 47.56
CA MET A 1 3.04 -3.43 46.19
C MET A 1 2.81 -2.12 45.47
N GLY A 2 3.87 -1.55 44.87
CA GLY A 2 3.79 -0.25 44.19
C GLY A 2 3.04 -0.39 42.87
N PRO A 3 2.34 0.65 42.38
CA PRO A 3 1.67 0.58 41.10
C PRO A 3 2.71 0.38 40.00
N HIS A 4 2.49 -0.64 39.17
CA HIS A 4 3.25 -0.93 37.98
C HIS A 4 3.21 0.28 37.03
N PRO A 5 4.34 0.78 36.50
CA PRO A 5 4.31 1.86 35.53
C PRO A 5 3.54 1.39 34.29
N ALA A 6 2.50 2.14 33.94
CA ALA A 6 1.72 1.93 32.73
C ALA A 6 2.66 1.89 31.53
N ALA A 7 2.50 0.86 30.71
CA ALA A 7 3.15 0.75 29.42
C ALA A 7 3.03 2.08 28.67
N LEU A 8 4.14 2.54 28.10
CA LEU A 8 4.19 3.64 27.13
C LEU A 8 3.23 3.31 26.00
N GLY A 9 1.97 3.73 26.16
CA GLY A 9 0.95 3.66 25.13
C GLY A 9 1.40 4.57 24.02
N VAL A 10 1.92 3.99 22.93
CA VAL A 10 1.96 4.64 21.64
C VAL A 10 0.55 5.18 21.41
N ARG A 11 0.36 6.50 21.48
CA ARG A 11 -0.91 7.14 21.12
C ARG A 11 -1.32 6.57 19.75
N PRO A 12 -2.59 6.16 19.56
CA PRO A 12 -3.01 5.71 18.23
C PRO A 12 -2.79 6.86 17.26
N ALA A 13 -1.81 6.72 16.36
CA ALA A 13 -1.43 7.77 15.42
C ALA A 13 -2.68 8.30 14.72
N ASP A 14 -2.93 9.61 14.83
CA ASP A 14 -3.91 10.36 14.05
C ASP A 14 -3.20 11.10 12.93
N SER A 15 -3.96 11.68 11.99
CA SER A 15 -3.38 12.35 10.83
C SER A 15 -2.44 13.49 11.22
N GLU A 16 -2.75 14.19 12.32
CA GLU A 16 -1.93 15.29 12.83
C GLU A 16 -0.59 14.78 13.36
N SER A 17 -0.59 13.70 14.16
CA SER A 17 0.63 13.06 14.65
C SER A 17 1.51 12.52 13.52
N VAL A 18 0.90 11.96 12.46
CA VAL A 18 1.64 11.51 11.27
C VAL A 18 2.28 12.70 10.55
N ALA A 19 1.54 13.79 10.33
CA ALA A 19 2.08 15.00 9.70
C ALA A 19 3.22 15.61 10.52
N ALA A 20 3.06 15.72 11.84
CA ALA A 20 4.11 16.22 12.73
C ALA A 20 5.34 15.30 12.77
N GLN A 21 5.15 13.98 12.63
CA GLN A 21 6.26 13.05 12.51
C GLN A 21 6.99 13.21 11.17
N TYR A 22 6.26 13.47 10.11
CA TYR A 22 6.82 13.74 8.79
C TYR A 22 7.71 15.00 8.82
N ASP A 23 7.25 16.10 9.42
CA ASP A 23 8.04 17.33 9.57
C ASP A 23 9.38 17.07 10.28
N ARG A 24 9.35 16.32 11.39
CA ARG A 24 10.58 15.93 12.11
C ARG A 24 11.55 15.14 11.26
N ILE A 25 11.07 14.32 10.32
CA ILE A 25 11.92 13.55 9.41
C ILE A 25 12.57 14.49 8.39
N ILE A 26 11.81 15.44 7.83
CA ILE A 26 12.34 16.42 6.87
C ILE A 26 13.42 17.27 7.54
N ASP A 27 13.16 17.80 8.73
CA ASP A 27 14.14 18.58 9.51
C ASP A 27 15.43 17.78 9.77
N ALA A 28 15.30 16.50 10.13
CA ALA A 28 16.45 15.63 10.39
C ALA A 28 17.27 15.31 9.13
N LEU A 29 16.63 15.30 7.95
CA LEU A 29 17.27 15.01 6.67
C LEU A 29 17.83 16.26 5.97
N ALA A 30 17.31 17.45 6.27
CA ALA A 30 17.60 18.67 5.54
C ALA A 30 19.10 19.01 5.45
N ASP A 31 19.85 18.79 6.53
CA ASP A 31 21.29 19.08 6.57
C ASP A 31 22.13 18.03 5.84
N LYS A 32 21.97 16.75 6.20
CA LYS A 32 22.84 15.67 5.70
C LYS A 32 22.43 15.11 4.36
N LEU A 33 21.13 15.16 4.04
CA LEU A 33 20.52 14.54 2.86
C LEU A 33 19.51 15.51 2.21
N PRO A 34 19.93 16.72 1.80
CA PRO A 34 19.03 17.76 1.30
C PRO A 34 18.21 17.33 0.09
N LYS A 35 18.80 16.55 -0.84
CA LYS A 35 18.08 16.01 -2.00
C LYS A 35 16.96 15.04 -1.60
N THR A 36 17.18 14.25 -0.55
CA THR A 36 16.15 13.34 -0.03
C THR A 36 15.04 14.13 0.64
N ALA A 37 15.39 15.14 1.45
CA ALA A 37 14.41 16.02 2.09
C ALA A 37 13.54 16.74 1.05
N GLU A 38 14.14 17.32 0.01
CA GLU A 38 13.44 17.97 -1.10
C GLU A 38 12.51 17.00 -1.84
N HIS A 39 13.00 15.79 -2.16
CA HIS A 39 12.21 14.79 -2.85
C HIS A 39 11.02 14.31 -2.03
N LEU A 40 11.22 14.11 -0.72
CA LEU A 40 10.14 13.76 0.19
C LEU A 40 9.12 14.91 0.24
N GLU A 41 9.55 16.14 0.51
CA GLU A 41 8.64 17.29 0.65
C GLU A 41 7.78 17.50 -0.60
N ALA A 42 8.36 17.32 -1.79
CA ALA A 42 7.63 17.36 -3.06
C ALA A 42 6.54 16.27 -3.18
N ALA A 43 6.74 15.11 -2.53
CA ALA A 43 5.81 13.98 -2.50
C ALA A 43 4.91 13.95 -1.25
N ARG A 44 4.93 14.99 -0.41
CA ARG A 44 4.24 15.01 0.89
C ARG A 44 2.76 14.67 0.80
N SER A 45 2.04 15.27 -0.16
CA SER A 45 0.60 15.01 -0.33
C SER A 45 0.32 13.53 -0.60
N ASP A 46 1.14 12.91 -1.43
CA ASP A 46 0.95 11.53 -1.86
C ASP A 46 1.33 10.55 -0.75
N LEU A 47 2.41 10.85 -0.03
CA LEU A 47 2.89 10.04 1.10
C LEU A 47 1.95 10.10 2.31
N LEU A 48 1.24 11.20 2.52
CA LEU A 48 0.30 11.37 3.63
C LEU A 48 -1.15 11.06 3.25
N ALA A 49 -1.48 10.86 1.98
CA ALA A 49 -2.84 10.60 1.51
C ALA A 49 -3.53 9.42 2.22
N PHE A 50 -2.77 8.42 2.69
CA PHE A 50 -3.35 7.28 3.40
C PHE A 50 -4.06 7.66 4.71
N THR A 51 -3.76 8.83 5.31
CA THR A 51 -4.36 9.25 6.57
C THR A 51 -5.83 9.68 6.42
N SER A 52 -6.31 9.89 5.19
CA SER A 52 -7.73 10.13 4.90
C SER A 52 -8.59 8.87 4.99
N PHE A 53 -7.96 7.69 5.04
CA PHE A 53 -8.67 6.41 5.13
C PHE A 53 -8.90 6.00 6.59
N PRO A 54 -9.83 5.04 6.86
CA PRO A 54 -9.99 4.47 8.18
C PRO A 54 -8.68 3.89 8.73
N LYS A 55 -8.33 4.19 9.98
CA LYS A 55 -7.08 3.76 10.63
C LYS A 55 -6.83 2.25 10.57
N GLN A 56 -7.90 1.46 10.53
CA GLN A 56 -7.84 0.00 10.45
C GLN A 56 -7.12 -0.50 9.19
N ILE A 57 -6.96 0.34 8.17
CA ILE A 57 -6.33 -0.03 6.89
C ILE A 57 -5.08 0.72 6.51
N TRP A 58 -4.64 1.67 7.35
CA TRP A 58 -3.37 2.37 7.14
C TRP A 58 -2.22 1.39 6.94
N ARG A 59 -2.22 0.29 7.73
CA ARG A 59 -1.17 -0.73 7.65
C ARG A 59 -1.12 -1.44 6.29
N GLN A 60 -2.27 -1.62 5.67
CA GLN A 60 -2.40 -2.28 4.37
C GLN A 60 -2.00 -1.33 3.24
N ILE A 61 -2.27 -0.03 3.38
CA ILE A 61 -1.92 0.98 2.37
C ILE A 61 -0.40 1.20 2.30
N TRP A 62 0.27 1.40 3.44
CA TRP A 62 1.69 1.75 3.45
C TRP A 62 2.64 0.54 3.39
N SER A 63 2.12 -0.69 3.41
CA SER A 63 2.95 -1.90 3.46
C SER A 63 3.31 -2.34 2.05
N ASN A 64 4.61 -2.43 1.78
CA ASN A 64 5.15 -2.97 0.55
C ASN A 64 5.36 -4.50 0.61
N ASN A 65 5.09 -5.17 1.73
CA ASN A 65 5.39 -6.61 1.93
C ASN A 65 4.78 -7.52 0.83
N PRO A 66 3.55 -7.31 0.35
CA PRO A 66 3.02 -8.10 -0.76
C PRO A 66 3.83 -7.91 -2.06
N GLN A 67 4.23 -6.68 -2.38
CA GLN A 67 5.05 -6.38 -3.55
C GLN A 67 6.46 -6.96 -3.40
N GLU A 68 7.07 -6.85 -2.23
CA GLU A 68 8.38 -7.43 -1.94
C GLU A 68 8.37 -8.96 -2.06
N ARG A 69 7.31 -9.62 -1.57
CA ARG A 69 7.13 -11.07 -1.70
C ARG A 69 7.02 -11.48 -3.17
N LEU A 70 6.21 -10.79 -3.96
CA LEU A 70 6.08 -11.04 -5.39
C LEU A 70 7.41 -10.80 -6.13
N ASN A 71 8.08 -9.68 -5.87
CA ASN A 71 9.38 -9.37 -6.47
C ASN A 71 10.45 -10.41 -6.14
N ARG A 72 10.46 -10.91 -4.89
CA ARG A 72 11.37 -11.99 -4.47
C ARG A 72 11.09 -13.28 -5.23
N GLU A 73 9.82 -13.61 -5.44
CA GLU A 73 9.43 -14.82 -6.16
C GLU A 73 9.76 -14.74 -7.66
N ILE A 74 9.52 -13.59 -8.28
CA ILE A 74 9.96 -13.34 -9.67
C ILE A 74 11.47 -13.54 -9.79
N ARG A 75 12.26 -12.88 -8.92
CA ARG A 75 13.72 -13.03 -8.91
C ARG A 75 14.15 -14.47 -8.73
N ARG A 76 13.62 -15.16 -7.71
CA ARG A 76 13.94 -16.56 -7.42
C ARG A 76 13.73 -17.47 -8.64
N ARG A 77 12.63 -17.32 -9.37
CA ARG A 77 12.34 -18.16 -10.55
C ARG A 77 13.14 -17.77 -11.78
N THR A 78 13.41 -16.48 -11.98
CA THR A 78 14.27 -16.04 -13.09
C THR A 78 15.72 -16.44 -12.87
N ASP A 79 16.20 -16.46 -11.62
CA ASP A 79 17.57 -16.84 -11.26
C ASP A 79 17.86 -18.31 -11.60
N VAL A 80 16.87 -19.19 -11.52
CA VAL A 80 16.99 -20.61 -11.92
C VAL A 80 17.21 -20.76 -13.43
N VAL A 81 16.59 -19.89 -14.24
CA VAL A 81 16.73 -19.94 -15.71
C VAL A 81 18.05 -19.31 -16.16
N GLY A 82 18.49 -18.23 -15.48
CA GLY A 82 19.74 -17.52 -15.75
C GLY A 82 19.70 -16.69 -17.05
N ILE A 83 19.62 -17.35 -18.21
CA ILE A 83 19.58 -16.71 -19.53
C ILE A 83 18.34 -17.19 -20.30
N PHE A 84 17.53 -16.24 -20.77
CA PHE A 84 16.34 -16.54 -21.56
C PHE A 84 16.65 -16.51 -23.07
N PRO A 85 16.06 -17.42 -23.86
CA PRO A 85 16.28 -17.48 -25.31
C PRO A 85 15.63 -16.30 -26.07
N ASP A 86 14.53 -15.76 -25.52
CA ASP A 86 13.83 -14.59 -26.07
C ASP A 86 12.99 -13.91 -24.98
N ARG A 87 12.45 -12.72 -25.31
CA ARG A 87 11.57 -11.96 -24.40
C ARG A 87 10.25 -12.68 -24.09
N ALA A 88 9.72 -13.44 -25.04
CA ALA A 88 8.45 -14.15 -24.85
C ALA A 88 8.58 -15.26 -23.79
N ALA A 89 9.73 -15.94 -23.71
CA ALA A 89 10.03 -16.92 -22.68
C ALA A 89 10.04 -16.30 -21.27
N LEU A 90 10.66 -15.12 -21.12
CA LEU A 90 10.62 -14.39 -19.85
C LEU A 90 9.20 -13.98 -19.46
N ILE A 91 8.44 -13.43 -20.42
CA ILE A 91 7.04 -13.03 -20.18
C ILE A 91 6.19 -14.22 -19.74
N ARG A 92 6.36 -15.40 -20.36
CA ARG A 92 5.63 -16.60 -19.96
C ARG A 92 5.94 -17.00 -18.53
N LEU A 93 7.20 -17.00 -18.11
CA LEU A 93 7.57 -17.34 -16.73
C LEU A 93 7.02 -16.34 -15.72
N VAL A 94 7.25 -15.04 -15.95
CA VAL A 94 6.76 -13.98 -15.05
C VAL A 94 5.24 -13.97 -15.02
N GLY A 95 4.59 -14.17 -16.17
CA GLY A 95 3.14 -14.29 -16.28
C GLY A 95 2.59 -15.47 -15.47
N ALA A 96 3.26 -16.63 -15.50
CA ALA A 96 2.89 -17.77 -14.67
C ALA A 96 3.00 -17.46 -13.16
N VAL A 97 4.07 -16.78 -12.72
CA VAL A 97 4.22 -16.34 -11.32
C VAL A 97 3.10 -15.40 -10.90
N LEU A 98 2.73 -14.46 -11.77
CA LEU A 98 1.64 -13.51 -11.51
C LEU A 98 0.28 -14.22 -11.42
N ALA A 99 0.02 -15.19 -12.28
CA ALA A 99 -1.21 -16.00 -12.25
C ALA A 99 -1.29 -16.80 -10.94
N GLU A 100 -0.23 -17.50 -10.55
CA GLU A 100 -0.18 -18.24 -9.28
C GLU A 100 -0.41 -17.31 -8.08
N GLN A 101 0.20 -16.12 -8.09
CA GLN A 101 -0.01 -15.16 -7.01
C GLN A 101 -1.44 -14.62 -6.95
N HIS A 102 -2.08 -14.46 -8.11
CA HIS A 102 -3.47 -14.04 -8.22
C HIS A 102 -4.41 -15.09 -7.63
N ASP A 103 -4.19 -16.37 -7.96
CA ASP A 103 -4.98 -17.49 -7.44
C ASP A 103 -4.83 -17.61 -5.93
N GLU A 104 -3.60 -17.52 -5.39
CA GLU A 104 -3.35 -17.47 -3.95
C GLU A 104 -4.09 -16.32 -3.25
N TRP A 105 -4.17 -15.15 -3.89
CA TRP A 105 -4.88 -13.99 -3.33
C TRP A 105 -6.40 -14.19 -3.35
N ALA A 106 -6.93 -14.85 -4.37
CA ALA A 106 -8.35 -15.20 -4.45
C ALA A 106 -8.73 -16.25 -3.38
N GLU A 107 -7.84 -17.18 -3.06
CA GLU A 107 -8.06 -18.26 -2.10
C GLU A 107 -7.79 -17.86 -0.64
N SER A 108 -6.85 -16.94 -0.39
CA SER A 108 -6.43 -16.56 0.96
C SER A 108 -7.45 -15.66 1.67
N ARG A 109 -7.55 -15.82 3.00
CA ARG A 109 -8.46 -15.05 3.87
C ARG A 109 -8.31 -13.55 3.62
N ARG A 110 -9.45 -12.88 3.32
CA ARG A 110 -9.58 -11.46 2.95
C ARG A 110 -8.53 -10.55 3.62
N TYR A 111 -7.54 -10.14 2.84
CA TYR A 111 -6.49 -9.19 3.23
C TYR A 111 -7.08 -7.83 3.67
N LEU A 112 -8.26 -7.48 3.14
CA LEU A 112 -9.06 -6.32 3.50
C LEU A 112 -10.47 -6.80 3.88
N GLY A 113 -10.97 -6.44 5.07
CA GLY A 113 -12.35 -6.74 5.47
C GLY A 113 -13.36 -6.08 4.53
N LEU A 114 -14.48 -6.74 4.23
CA LEU A 114 -15.50 -6.22 3.30
C LEU A 114 -16.12 -4.89 3.75
N ASP A 115 -16.06 -4.60 5.04
CA ASP A 115 -16.61 -3.39 5.63
C ASP A 115 -15.72 -2.16 5.39
N VAL A 116 -14.44 -2.37 5.09
CA VAL A 116 -13.49 -1.28 4.86
C VAL A 116 -13.76 -0.55 3.54
N PRO A 117 -13.85 -1.19 2.36
CA PRO A 117 -14.12 -0.48 1.10
C PRO A 117 -15.38 0.39 1.16
N SER A 118 -16.40 -0.02 1.90
CA SER A 118 -17.62 0.75 2.08
C SER A 118 -17.38 2.01 2.92
N LYS A 119 -16.63 1.90 4.03
CA LYS A 119 -16.28 3.05 4.89
C LYS A 119 -15.36 4.04 4.17
N SER A 120 -14.39 3.55 3.41
CA SER A 120 -13.47 4.37 2.61
C SER A 120 -14.17 5.14 1.48
N ARG A 121 -15.33 4.67 1.00
CA ARG A 121 -16.13 5.38 -0.02
C ARG A 121 -17.05 6.43 0.61
N ALA A 122 -17.59 6.16 1.80
CA ALA A 122 -18.51 7.06 2.49
C ALA A 122 -17.84 8.38 2.89
N ASP A 123 -16.56 8.35 3.25
CA ASP A 123 -15.80 9.56 3.64
C ASP A 123 -15.49 10.48 2.43
N ASN A 124 -15.63 9.99 1.19
CA ASN A 124 -15.34 10.72 -0.05
C ASN A 124 -16.59 11.26 -0.77
N ASN A 125 -17.80 11.11 -0.23
CA ASN A 125 -19.03 11.47 -0.93
C ASN A 125 -19.39 12.96 -0.75
N SER A 126 -18.82 13.83 -1.58
CA SER A 126 -19.60 14.94 -2.15
C SER A 126 -20.69 14.35 -3.07
N PRO A 127 -21.87 14.98 -3.23
CA PRO A 127 -23.00 14.35 -3.90
C PRO A 127 -22.64 13.95 -5.33
N THR A 128 -22.56 12.64 -5.59
CA THR A 128 -22.31 12.08 -6.93
C THR A 128 -23.56 12.28 -7.77
N GLU A 129 -23.50 13.11 -8.81
CA GLU A 129 -24.46 13.03 -9.92
C GLU A 129 -24.36 11.62 -10.51
N GLN A 130 -25.47 10.89 -10.45
CA GLN A 130 -25.59 9.55 -11.00
C GLN A 130 -25.53 9.64 -12.53
N GLU A 131 -24.41 9.25 -13.14
CA GLU A 131 -24.40 8.86 -14.55
C GLU A 131 -24.98 7.45 -14.68
N ASP A 132 -26.26 7.39 -15.06
CA ASP A 132 -26.92 6.17 -15.53
C ASP A 132 -26.18 5.62 -16.75
N THR A 133 -25.49 4.49 -16.59
CA THR A 133 -25.01 3.71 -17.73
C THR A 133 -26.11 2.70 -18.09
N PRO A 134 -26.79 2.81 -19.24
CA PRO A 134 -27.81 1.85 -19.59
C PRO A 134 -27.16 0.52 -19.96
N ALA A 135 -27.65 -0.54 -19.32
CA ALA A 135 -27.32 -1.92 -19.61
C ALA A 135 -27.66 -2.28 -21.06
N ALA A 136 -26.70 -2.85 -21.78
CA ALA A 136 -26.99 -3.72 -22.93
C ALA A 136 -25.92 -4.81 -23.04
N LEU A 137 -26.20 -5.94 -22.39
CA LEU A 137 -25.76 -7.27 -22.81
C LEU A 137 -26.81 -7.79 -23.79
N THR A 138 -26.46 -8.13 -25.02
CA THR A 138 -27.24 -9.09 -25.80
C THR A 138 -26.35 -9.85 -26.79
N ALA A 139 -26.40 -11.19 -26.62
CA ALA A 139 -26.11 -12.33 -27.51
C ALA A 139 -24.81 -12.37 -28.31
#